data_AF-A0A439IFX1-F1
#
_entry.id   AF-A0A439IFX1-F1
#
_cell.length_a   1.000
_cell.length_b   1.000
_cell.length_c   1.000
_cell.angle_alpha   90.00
_cell.angle_beta   90.00
_cell.angle_gamma   90.00
#
_symmetry.space_group_name_H-M   'P 1'
#
loop_
_entity.id
_entity.type
_entity.pdbx_description
1 polymer ?
#
loop_
_entity_poly.entity_id
_entity_poly.type
_entity_poly.pdbx_seq_one_letter_code
_entity_poly.pdbx_strand_id
1 'polypeptide(L)'
;MTKRLQIGLIGITLIVTGCTTATPPAGGNGTSSIVSDATAQARSLCAFVPTAETILALIATGQPQLTIAAGIAKAICNAVVPKPGSAPGTPTVAGVVIKGSFER
;
A
#
# COMPACT_ATOMS: atom_id res chain seq x y z
N MET A 1 -9.38 -15.02 57.23
CA MET A 1 -8.99 -15.79 56.03
C MET A 1 -10.04 -15.47 54.98
N THR A 2 -9.80 -14.75 53.89
CA THR A 2 -8.92 -15.13 52.77
C THR A 2 -8.59 -13.90 51.90
N LYS A 3 -7.27 -13.71 51.70
CA LYS A 3 -6.49 -13.05 50.62
C LYS A 3 -7.14 -12.01 49.69
N ARG A 4 -6.50 -10.82 49.69
CA ARG A 4 -6.49 -9.82 48.62
C ARG A 4 -5.87 -10.38 47.33
N LEU A 5 -6.41 -9.97 46.18
CA LEU A 5 -5.64 -9.87 44.95
C LEU A 5 -6.07 -8.58 44.21
N GLN A 6 -5.34 -7.50 44.48
CA GLN A 6 -5.32 -6.30 43.64
C GLN A 6 -4.52 -6.65 42.38
N ILE A 7 -5.16 -6.67 41.22
CA ILE A 7 -4.46 -6.62 39.92
C ILE A 7 -4.66 -5.20 39.43
N GLY A 8 -3.60 -4.40 39.55
CA GLY A 8 -3.55 -3.07 38.98
C GLY A 8 -3.70 -3.18 37.46
N LEU A 9 -4.78 -2.62 36.93
CA LEU A 9 -4.85 -2.24 35.52
C LEU A 9 -3.83 -1.13 35.31
N ILE A 10 -2.61 -1.50 34.96
CA ILE A 10 -1.69 -0.61 34.26
C ILE A 10 -2.34 -0.37 32.90
N GLY A 11 -2.91 0.81 32.75
CA GLY A 11 -3.41 1.31 31.48
C GLY A 11 -2.28 1.31 30.47
N ILE A 12 -2.34 0.36 29.54
CA ILE A 12 -1.67 0.47 28.25
C ILE A 12 -2.74 1.05 27.32
N THR A 13 -2.77 2.38 27.25
CA THR A 13 -3.42 3.09 26.15
C THR A 13 -2.62 2.75 24.90
N LEU A 14 -3.05 1.70 24.20
CA LEU A 14 -2.55 1.35 22.88
C LEU A 14 -3.06 2.46 21.95
N ILE A 15 -2.25 3.50 21.78
CA ILE A 15 -2.46 4.54 20.80
C ILE A 15 -2.29 3.88 19.43
N VAL A 16 -3.38 3.34 18.89
CA VAL A 16 -3.49 2.99 17.47
C VAL A 16 -3.58 4.33 16.73
N THR A 17 -2.42 4.96 16.55
CA THR A 17 -2.28 6.09 15.64
C THR A 17 -2.45 5.58 14.22
N GLY A 18 -3.70 5.66 13.73
CA GLY A 18 -4.01 5.85 12.32
C GLY A 18 -3.60 4.74 11.36
N CYS A 19 -4.16 3.53 11.51
CA CYS A 19 -4.50 2.77 10.32
C CYS A 19 -5.90 3.25 9.88
N THR A 20 -5.95 4.40 9.20
CA THR A 20 -7.16 4.80 8.48
C THR A 20 -7.35 3.77 7.39
N THR A 21 -8.20 2.78 7.66
CA THR A 21 -8.81 1.93 6.64
C THR A 21 -9.41 2.85 5.60
N ALA A 22 -8.67 3.09 4.52
CA ALA A 22 -9.19 3.74 3.33
C ALA A 22 -10.36 2.86 2.88
N THR A 23 -11.55 3.31 3.21
CA THR A 23 -12.80 2.65 2.83
C THR A 23 -12.95 2.99 1.35
N PRO A 24 -12.79 2.04 0.41
CA PRO A 24 -12.96 2.36 -0.99
C PRO A 24 -14.41 2.82 -1.21
N PRO A 25 -14.65 3.95 -1.89
CA PRO A 25 -16.00 4.42 -2.15
C PRO A 25 -16.74 3.36 -2.97
N ALA A 26 -17.81 2.82 -2.38
CA ALA A 26 -18.71 1.89 -3.03
C ALA A 26 -19.54 2.64 -4.09
N GLY A 27 -19.13 2.56 -5.35
CA GLY A 27 -19.93 3.08 -6.46
C GLY A 27 -19.10 3.68 -7.58
N GLY A 28 -18.44 2.84 -8.36
CA GLY A 28 -17.77 3.23 -9.60
C GLY A 28 -17.06 2.01 -10.16
N ASN A 29 -17.25 1.72 -11.45
CA ASN A 29 -16.62 0.63 -12.21
C ASN A 29 -15.30 0.19 -11.55
N GLY A 30 -15.29 -0.97 -10.88
CA GLY A 30 -14.29 -1.30 -9.86
C GLY A 30 -12.83 -1.15 -10.30
N THR A 31 -12.57 -1.29 -11.61
CA THR A 31 -11.26 -1.10 -12.24
C THR A 31 -10.82 0.37 -12.35
N SER A 32 -11.74 1.32 -12.55
CA SER A 32 -11.39 2.75 -12.55
C SER A 32 -11.13 3.26 -11.14
N SER A 33 -11.91 2.79 -10.16
CA SER A 33 -11.75 3.14 -8.75
C SER A 33 -10.42 2.63 -8.21
N ILE A 34 -10.05 1.37 -8.49
CA ILE A 34 -8.78 0.79 -8.02
C ILE A 34 -7.54 1.48 -8.63
N VAL A 35 -7.60 1.92 -9.89
CA VAL A 35 -6.50 2.65 -10.53
C VAL A 35 -6.30 4.01 -9.86
N SER A 36 -7.40 4.74 -9.64
CA SER A 36 -7.37 6.03 -8.93
C SER A 36 -6.84 5.87 -7.51
N ASP A 37 -7.36 4.89 -6.76
CA ASP A 37 -6.98 4.64 -5.38
C ASP A 37 -5.53 4.18 -5.24
N ALA A 38 -5.06 3.29 -6.12
CA ALA A 38 -3.67 2.83 -6.13
C ALA A 38 -2.70 3.96 -6.45
N THR A 39 -3.07 4.84 -7.39
CA THR A 39 -2.29 6.03 -7.75
C THR A 39 -2.21 7.01 -6.58
N ALA A 40 -3.34 7.34 -5.96
CA ALA A 40 -3.40 8.23 -4.80
C ALA A 40 -2.57 7.70 -3.63
N GLN A 41 -2.63 6.38 -3.38
CA GLN A 41 -1.84 5.75 -2.33
C GLN A 41 -0.34 5.71 -2.66
N ALA A 42 0.05 5.38 -3.90
CA ALA A 42 1.46 5.39 -4.30
C ALA A 42 2.07 6.80 -4.19
N ARG A 43 1.31 7.82 -4.59
CA ARG A 43 1.67 9.24 -4.41
C ARG A 43 1.88 9.56 -2.93
N SER A 44 0.93 9.18 -2.08
CA SER A 44 1.00 9.45 -0.64
C SER A 44 2.15 8.72 0.06
N LEU A 45 2.42 7.47 -0.32
CA LEU A 45 3.37 6.59 0.37
C LEU A 45 4.83 6.80 -0.06
N CYS A 46 5.08 7.09 -1.33
CA CYS A 46 6.45 7.18 -1.86
C CYS A 46 6.63 8.29 -2.91
N ALA A 47 5.70 9.24 -2.98
CA ALA A 47 5.74 10.35 -3.92
C ALA A 47 5.87 9.89 -5.39
N PHE A 48 5.37 8.69 -5.71
CA PHE A 48 5.44 8.11 -7.05
C PHE A 48 4.05 7.99 -7.64
N VAL A 49 3.88 8.50 -8.85
CA VAL A 49 2.64 8.41 -9.63
C VAL A 49 2.82 7.38 -10.73
N PRO A 50 2.32 6.15 -10.53
CA PRO A 50 2.33 5.13 -11.58
C PRO A 50 1.36 5.47 -12.71
N THR A 51 1.67 4.96 -13.90
CA THR A 51 0.76 5.00 -15.05
C THR A 51 -0.41 4.03 -14.87
N ALA A 52 -1.56 4.34 -15.45
CA ALA A 52 -2.74 3.48 -15.41
C ALA A 52 -2.45 2.11 -16.04
N GLU A 53 -1.67 2.05 -17.13
CA GLU A 53 -1.25 0.82 -17.78
C GLU A 53 -0.43 -0.07 -16.86
N THR A 54 0.42 0.51 -16.02
CA THR A 54 1.20 -0.25 -15.03
C THR A 54 0.27 -0.90 -13.99
N ILE A 55 -0.69 -0.13 -13.46
CA ILE A 55 -1.63 -0.67 -12.47
C ILE A 55 -2.50 -1.78 -13.07
N LEU A 56 -3.01 -1.57 -14.29
CA LEU A 56 -3.80 -2.58 -14.99
C LEU A 56 -2.98 -3.85 -15.29
N ALA A 57 -1.72 -3.69 -15.71
CA ALA A 57 -0.82 -4.82 -15.93
C ALA A 57 -0.55 -5.60 -14.64
N LEU A 58 -0.39 -4.91 -13.50
CA LEU A 58 -0.24 -5.55 -12.19
C LEU A 58 -1.48 -6.33 -11.77
N ILE A 59 -2.67 -5.77 -11.97
CA ILE A 59 -3.95 -6.45 -11.70
C ILE A 59 -4.07 -7.69 -12.60
N ALA A 60 -3.68 -7.58 -13.88
CA ALA A 60 -3.73 -8.66 -14.85
C ALA A 60 -2.81 -9.85 -14.52
N THR A 61 -1.81 -9.68 -13.63
CA THR A 61 -0.99 -10.81 -13.15
C THR A 61 -1.77 -11.80 -12.27
N GLY A 62 -2.97 -11.41 -11.80
CA GLY A 62 -3.83 -12.27 -10.99
C GLY A 62 -3.33 -12.53 -9.58
N GLN A 63 -2.30 -11.80 -9.11
CA GLN A 63 -1.81 -11.96 -7.75
C GLN A 63 -2.79 -11.37 -6.73
N PRO A 64 -3.15 -12.09 -5.66
CA PRO A 64 -4.17 -11.64 -4.71
C PRO A 64 -3.77 -10.35 -3.98
N GLN A 65 -2.48 -10.11 -3.72
CA GLN A 65 -2.02 -8.83 -3.17
C GLN A 65 -2.13 -7.65 -4.16
N LEU A 66 -2.26 -7.90 -5.46
CA LEU A 66 -2.34 -6.88 -6.50
C LEU A 66 -3.79 -6.64 -6.97
N THR A 67 -4.78 -7.25 -6.32
CA THR A 67 -6.21 -7.00 -6.57
C THR A 67 -6.78 -5.90 -5.66
N ILE A 68 -5.97 -5.34 -4.75
CA ILE A 68 -6.33 -4.24 -3.86
C ILE A 68 -5.39 -3.05 -4.06
N ALA A 69 -5.95 -1.83 -4.04
CA ALA A 69 -5.19 -0.59 -4.28
C ALA A 69 -3.97 -0.44 -3.35
N ALA A 70 -4.13 -0.74 -2.06
CA ALA A 70 -3.06 -0.64 -1.07
C ALA A 70 -1.90 -1.61 -1.34
N GLY A 71 -2.22 -2.83 -1.79
CA GLY A 71 -1.21 -3.82 -2.13
C GLY A 71 -0.43 -3.45 -3.39
N ILE A 72 -1.11 -2.90 -4.39
CA ILE A 72 -0.48 -2.35 -5.60
C ILE A 72 0.46 -1.20 -5.24
N ALA A 73 -0.02 -0.21 -4.50
CA ALA A 73 0.78 0.96 -4.08
C ALA A 73 2.03 0.54 -3.29
N LYS A 74 1.88 -0.38 -2.33
CA LYS A 74 3.00 -0.91 -1.55
C LYS A 74 4.02 -1.63 -2.43
N ALA A 75 3.56 -2.45 -3.37
CA ALA A 75 4.45 -3.18 -4.28
C ALA A 75 5.23 -2.22 -5.19
N ILE A 76 4.56 -1.20 -5.72
CA ILE A 76 5.18 -0.13 -6.52
C ILE A 76 6.23 0.61 -5.70
N CYS A 77 5.87 1.11 -4.52
CA CYS A 77 6.80 1.82 -3.64
C CYS A 77 8.02 0.96 -3.28
N ASN A 78 7.82 -0.34 -3.02
CA ASN A 78 8.93 -1.25 -2.75
C ASN A 78 9.85 -1.46 -3.93
N ALA A 79 9.35 -1.36 -5.16
CA ALA A 79 10.14 -1.51 -6.38
C ALA A 79 10.88 -0.22 -6.76
N VAL A 80 10.23 0.95 -6.64
CA VAL A 80 10.78 2.23 -7.12
C VAL A 80 11.64 2.96 -6.09
N VAL A 81 11.42 2.75 -4.78
CA VAL A 81 12.22 3.39 -3.74
C VAL A 81 13.57 2.67 -3.62
N PRO A 82 14.70 3.37 -3.86
CA PRO A 82 16.02 2.77 -3.78
C PRO A 82 16.29 2.22 -2.39
N LYS A 83 16.75 0.96 -2.31
CA LYS A 83 17.22 0.36 -1.06
C LYS A 83 18.75 0.32 -1.04
N PRO A 84 19.39 0.52 0.12
CA PRO A 84 20.84 0.37 0.24
C PRO A 84 21.29 -0.99 -0.30
N GLY A 85 22.29 -0.98 -1.21
CA GLY A 85 22.81 -2.20 -1.83
C GLY A 85 22.01 -2.77 -3.01
N SER A 86 20.94 -2.11 -3.45
CA SER A 86 20.24 -2.51 -4.69
C SER A 86 21.00 -2.05 -5.92
N ALA A 87 21.20 -2.97 -6.88
CA ALA A 87 21.81 -2.64 -8.16
C ALA A 87 20.90 -1.67 -8.95
N PRO A 88 21.47 -0.74 -9.73
CA PRO A 88 20.68 0.10 -10.60
C PRO A 88 19.96 -0.77 -11.65
N GLY A 89 18.65 -0.58 -11.77
CA GLY A 89 17.82 -1.40 -12.64
C GLY A 89 16.44 -0.79 -12.86
N THR A 90 15.75 -1.28 -13.88
CA THR A 90 14.35 -0.90 -14.12
C THR A 90 13.48 -1.58 -13.06
N PRO A 91 12.70 -0.82 -12.27
CA PRO A 91 11.86 -1.39 -11.23
C PRO A 91 10.79 -2.29 -11.86
N THR A 92 10.65 -3.50 -11.32
CA THR A 92 9.63 -4.46 -11.74
C THR A 92 8.88 -5.01 -10.53
N VAL A 93 7.60 -5.34 -10.71
CA VAL A 93 6.79 -6.07 -9.74
C VAL A 93 6.14 -7.21 -10.50
N ALA A 94 6.27 -8.44 -10.03
CA ALA A 94 5.66 -9.59 -10.67
C ALA A 94 6.00 -9.75 -12.17
N GLY A 95 7.19 -9.30 -12.60
CA GLY A 95 7.61 -9.29 -14.00
C GLY A 95 7.05 -8.13 -14.83
N VAL A 96 6.19 -7.28 -14.26
CA VAL A 96 5.68 -6.06 -14.89
C VAL A 96 6.65 -4.91 -14.65
N VAL A 97 7.07 -4.23 -15.71
CA VAL A 97 7.88 -3.01 -15.64
C VAL A 97 7.05 -1.86 -15.07
N ILE A 98 7.53 -1.24 -14.00
CA ILE A 98 6.84 -0.13 -13.35
C ILE A 98 7.15 1.17 -14.10
N LYS A 99 6.13 1.76 -14.73
CA LYS A 99 6.22 3.05 -15.40
C LYS A 99 5.47 4.11 -14.62
N GLY A 100 6.07 5.29 -14.49
CA GLY A 100 5.50 6.41 -13.75
C GLY A 100 6.52 7.51 -13.55
N SER A 101 6.24 8.42 -12.62
CA SER A 101 7.12 9.54 -12.29
C SER A 101 7.04 9.86 -10.81
N PHE A 102 8.16 10.33 -10.25
CA PHE A 102 8.15 10.89 -8.91
C PHE A 102 7.63 12.33 -8.97
N GLU A 103 6.62 12.64 -8.16
CA GLU A 103 6.19 14.01 -7.89
C GLU A 103 7.01 14.55 -6.71
N ARG A 104 7.51 15.77 -6.83
CA ARG A 104 8.21 16.48 -5.74
C ARG A 104 7.25 17.40 -5.00
#